data_AF-A0A7N0TI75-F1
#
_entry.id   AF-A0A7N0TI75-F1
#
_cell.length_a   1.000
_cell.length_b   1.000
_cell.length_c   1.000
_cell.angle_alpha   90.00
_cell.angle_beta   90.00
_cell.angle_gamma   90.00
#
_symmetry.space_group_name_H-M   'P 1'
#
loop_
_entity.id
_entity.type
_entity.pdbx_description
1 polymer ?
#
loop_
_entity_poly.entity_id
_entity_poly.type
_entity_poly.pdbx_seq_one_letter_code
_entity_poly.pdbx_strand_id
1 'polypeptide(L)'
;MMLGAASTISLVKSNGENLGHFSSPAVSPVARSSKAVTGGRNRLVAAEVSKSTNHRPTSGVVFEPFEEVKELMLVPTGPQESLARHKFMDETEAAINEQINVEYNVSYVYHSLYAYFDRDNVALKGLAKFFKDSSQEEREHAERFMGYQNMRGGKVKLQSIVMPLTEFDHPEKGDALHAMELALSLEKLVNEKLLHLYSVAERTNDVQLTDFIDGFLKEQVEAIKKIAEYVAQLRRVGKGHGTWHFDQALLA
;
A
#
# COMPACT_ATOMS: atom_id res chain seq x y z
N MET A 1 -57.50 -12.30 -6.76
CA MET A 1 -57.18 -12.43 -8.21
C MET A 1 -55.92 -11.60 -8.43
N MET A 2 -54.72 -12.05 -8.81
CA MET A 2 -54.10 -13.27 -9.34
C MET A 2 -52.64 -13.25 -8.78
N LEU A 3 -52.17 -14.26 -8.04
CA LEU A 3 -51.20 -15.32 -8.44
C LEU A 3 -49.87 -14.89 -9.10
N GLY A 4 -48.75 -15.39 -8.54
CA GLY A 4 -47.42 -15.49 -9.17
C GLY A 4 -46.28 -15.49 -8.13
N ALA A 5 -46.08 -16.56 -7.36
CA ALA A 5 -45.24 -17.75 -7.64
C ALA A 5 -43.86 -17.68 -6.95
N ALA A 6 -43.60 -18.66 -6.09
CA ALA A 6 -42.38 -18.90 -5.34
C ALA A 6 -41.36 -19.69 -6.16
N SER A 7 -40.07 -19.49 -5.87
CA SER A 7 -39.01 -20.45 -6.23
C SER A 7 -38.13 -20.73 -5.01
N THR A 8 -38.36 -21.92 -4.44
CA THR A 8 -37.49 -22.61 -3.48
C THR A 8 -36.54 -23.53 -4.26
N ILE A 9 -35.23 -23.48 -3.97
CA ILE A 9 -34.30 -24.56 -4.33
C ILE A 9 -33.52 -24.98 -3.09
N SER A 10 -33.57 -26.28 -2.82
CA SER A 10 -33.03 -26.97 -1.66
C SER A 10 -31.53 -27.27 -1.77
N LEU A 11 -30.90 -27.14 -0.60
CA LEU A 11 -29.85 -27.95 0.02
C LEU A 11 -29.46 -29.28 -0.67
N VAL A 12 -28.17 -29.44 -0.98
CA VAL A 12 -27.48 -30.74 -1.08
C VAL A 12 -26.25 -30.72 -0.16
N LYS A 13 -26.19 -31.70 0.75
CA LYS A 13 -25.04 -32.04 1.59
C LYS A 13 -24.14 -33.04 0.85
N SER A 14 -22.82 -32.94 1.04
CA SER A 14 -21.92 -34.10 1.02
C SER A 14 -20.76 -33.91 2.02
N ASN A 15 -20.72 -34.76 3.04
CA ASN A 15 -19.52 -35.17 3.78
C ASN A 15 -18.50 -35.77 2.76
N GLY A 16 -17.20 -35.89 2.95
CA GLY A 16 -16.29 -35.87 4.11
C GLY A 16 -15.07 -36.74 3.73
N GLU A 17 -13.94 -36.55 4.42
CA GLU A 17 -12.66 -37.30 4.33
C GLU A 17 -11.73 -36.89 3.15
N ASN A 18 -10.41 -36.72 3.29
CA ASN A 18 -9.47 -37.26 4.26
C ASN A 18 -8.20 -36.37 4.34
N LEU A 19 -7.60 -36.28 5.53
CA LEU A 19 -6.39 -35.50 5.86
C LEU A 19 -5.13 -36.27 5.44
N GLY A 20 -4.36 -35.71 4.51
CA GLY A 20 -3.04 -36.20 4.12
C GLY A 20 -1.92 -35.42 4.80
N HIS A 21 -1.29 -36.02 5.80
CA HIS A 21 -0.01 -35.60 6.37
C HIS A 21 1.08 -35.63 5.31
N PHE A 22 1.80 -34.51 5.10
CA PHE A 22 3.10 -34.51 4.45
C PHE A 22 4.17 -34.08 5.45
N SER A 23 5.04 -35.04 5.75
CA SER A 23 6.20 -34.91 6.62
C SER A 23 7.39 -34.36 5.85
N SER A 24 8.06 -33.35 6.41
CA SER A 24 9.42 -32.95 6.02
C SER A 24 10.45 -34.02 6.37
N PRO A 25 11.59 -34.07 5.67
CA PRO A 25 12.83 -34.43 6.32
C PRO A 25 13.86 -33.31 6.21
N ALA A 26 14.31 -32.85 7.38
CA ALA A 26 15.57 -32.16 7.54
C ALA A 26 16.71 -33.18 7.50
N VAL A 27 17.80 -32.89 6.78
CA VAL A 27 19.09 -33.55 6.98
C VAL A 27 20.17 -32.48 7.09
N SER A 28 20.83 -32.52 8.25
CA SER A 28 21.93 -31.67 8.71
C SER A 28 23.29 -32.06 8.06
N PRO A 29 24.33 -31.23 8.23
CA PRO A 29 25.53 -31.18 7.38
C PRO A 29 26.64 -32.11 7.89
N VAL A 30 27.79 -32.20 7.19
CA VAL A 30 29.14 -32.33 7.81
C VAL A 30 30.30 -32.42 6.76
N ALA A 31 31.32 -31.60 7.04
CA ALA A 31 32.79 -31.74 6.87
C ALA A 31 33.48 -32.07 5.54
N ARG A 32 34.13 -31.02 4.99
CA ARG A 32 35.59 -30.76 4.96
C ARG A 32 36.55 -31.92 5.36
N SER A 33 37.46 -32.33 4.46
CA SER A 33 38.89 -32.63 4.71
C SER A 33 39.59 -33.04 3.40
N SER A 34 40.53 -32.25 2.84
CA SER A 34 42.00 -32.29 2.98
C SER A 34 42.75 -33.38 2.17
N LYS A 35 43.60 -32.90 1.22
CA LYS A 35 45.00 -33.32 0.86
C LYS A 35 45.25 -34.81 0.49
N ALA A 36 46.13 -35.22 -0.44
CA ALA A 36 47.29 -34.61 -1.08
C ALA A 36 47.86 -35.53 -2.22
N VAL A 37 48.48 -34.90 -3.24
CA VAL A 37 49.80 -35.17 -3.86
C VAL A 37 50.04 -36.48 -4.68
N THR A 38 50.46 -36.35 -5.95
CA THR A 38 51.82 -36.71 -6.48
C THR A 38 51.96 -36.59 -8.02
N GLY A 39 53.12 -36.11 -8.48
CA GLY A 39 53.75 -36.33 -9.80
C GLY A 39 53.28 -35.40 -10.94
N GLY A 40 54.08 -34.57 -11.62
CA GLY A 40 55.53 -34.44 -11.78
C GLY A 40 55.92 -34.63 -13.26
N ARG A 41 56.12 -33.54 -14.03
CA ARG A 41 57.18 -33.38 -15.07
C ARG A 41 57.20 -32.01 -15.75
N ASN A 42 58.42 -31.50 -15.89
CA ASN A 42 58.86 -30.20 -16.38
C ASN A 42 58.44 -29.84 -17.81
N ARG A 43 58.18 -28.54 -18.02
CA ARG A 43 58.72 -27.80 -19.18
C ARG A 43 58.84 -26.30 -18.87
N LEU A 44 60.07 -25.80 -18.92
CA LEU A 44 60.38 -24.38 -18.87
C LEU A 44 59.86 -23.67 -20.11
N VAL A 45 59.17 -22.54 -19.93
CA VAL A 45 59.13 -21.43 -20.88
C VAL A 45 59.19 -20.13 -20.06
N ALA A 46 60.12 -19.27 -20.43
CA ALA A 46 60.37 -17.97 -19.84
C ALA A 46 59.42 -16.88 -20.40
N ALA A 47 59.45 -15.71 -19.74
CA ALA A 47 58.85 -14.44 -20.12
C ALA A 47 57.32 -14.37 -19.95
N GLU A 48 56.70 -13.31 -19.43
CA GLU A 48 57.13 -11.95 -19.13
C GLU A 48 56.06 -11.38 -18.18
N VAL A 49 56.46 -10.79 -17.05
CA VAL A 49 55.52 -10.00 -16.24
C VAL A 49 55.39 -8.66 -16.92
N SER A 50 54.49 -8.55 -17.89
CA SER A 50 53.98 -7.25 -18.31
C SER A 50 52.94 -6.81 -17.29
N LYS A 51 53.40 -6.08 -16.27
CA LYS A 51 52.58 -5.08 -15.59
C LYS A 51 52.04 -4.12 -16.65
N SER A 52 50.87 -4.42 -17.20
CA SER A 52 50.01 -3.39 -17.79
C SER A 52 49.34 -2.66 -16.62
N THR A 53 50.14 -1.86 -15.92
CA THR A 53 49.61 -0.71 -15.22
C THR A 53 49.20 0.28 -16.30
N ASN A 54 47.94 0.22 -16.76
CA ASN A 54 47.32 1.36 -17.43
C ASN A 54 47.12 2.45 -16.37
N HIS A 55 48.23 3.08 -15.99
CA HIS A 55 48.21 4.41 -15.39
C HIS A 55 47.82 5.36 -16.53
N ARG A 56 46.50 5.50 -16.75
CA ARG A 56 45.96 6.76 -17.29
C ARG A 56 46.61 7.86 -16.44
N PRO A 57 47.14 8.94 -17.03
CA PRO A 57 47.53 10.09 -16.24
C PRO A 57 46.34 10.43 -15.37
N THR A 58 46.52 10.52 -14.05
CA THR A 58 45.49 10.97 -13.12
C THR A 58 45.24 12.44 -13.43
N SER A 59 44.48 12.69 -14.49
CA SER A 59 43.72 13.91 -14.67
C SER A 59 42.94 14.06 -13.37
N GLY A 60 43.26 15.07 -12.55
CA GLY A 60 42.51 15.37 -11.33
C GLY A 60 41.06 15.79 -11.59
N VAL A 61 40.56 15.55 -12.81
CA VAL A 61 39.20 15.77 -13.24
C VAL A 61 38.37 14.57 -12.79
N VAL A 62 37.47 14.82 -11.83
CA VAL A 62 36.62 13.81 -11.18
C VAL A 62 35.24 13.72 -11.83
N PHE A 63 34.86 14.73 -12.63
CA PHE A 63 33.56 14.85 -13.29
C PHE A 63 33.73 15.58 -14.63
N GLU A 64 33.25 14.98 -15.71
CA GLU A 64 33.32 15.52 -17.07
C GLU A 64 31.90 15.73 -17.62
N PRO A 65 31.25 16.88 -17.34
CA PRO A 65 29.81 17.05 -17.55
C PRO A 65 29.33 16.73 -18.97
N PHE A 66 30.08 17.17 -19.99
CA PHE A 66 29.72 16.96 -21.39
C PHE A 66 30.01 15.55 -21.89
N GLU A 67 30.89 14.79 -21.24
CA GLU A 67 31.09 13.38 -21.56
C GLU A 67 30.01 12.52 -20.88
N GLU A 68 29.70 12.82 -19.63
CA GLU A 68 28.71 12.08 -18.84
C GLU A 68 27.26 12.34 -19.29
N VAL A 69 26.95 13.56 -19.75
CA VAL A 69 25.61 13.88 -20.26
C VAL A 69 25.33 13.26 -21.62
N LYS A 70 26.34 12.82 -22.39
CA LYS A 70 26.12 12.17 -23.70
C LYS A 70 25.26 10.91 -23.56
N GLU A 71 25.44 10.15 -22.48
CA GLU A 71 24.61 8.98 -22.16
C GLU A 71 23.19 9.37 -21.69
N LEU A 72 23.02 10.60 -21.16
CA LEU A 72 21.74 11.14 -20.67
C LEU A 72 20.97 12.00 -21.68
N MET A 73 21.56 12.32 -22.84
CA MET A 73 20.92 13.11 -23.91
C MET A 73 19.80 12.37 -24.67
N LEU A 74 19.35 11.23 -24.15
CA LEU A 74 18.21 10.46 -24.66
C LEU A 74 16.88 11.13 -24.29
N VAL A 75 16.67 12.35 -24.77
CA VAL A 75 15.41 13.07 -24.60
C VAL A 75 14.36 12.41 -25.50
N PRO A 76 13.23 11.92 -24.95
CA PRO A 76 12.17 11.34 -25.75
C PRO A 76 11.68 12.32 -26.83
N THR A 77 11.38 11.81 -28.03
CA THR A 77 10.94 12.65 -29.16
C THR A 77 9.46 12.47 -29.46
N GLY A 78 8.85 11.39 -28.97
CA GLY A 78 7.43 11.14 -29.14
C GLY A 78 6.58 12.09 -28.29
N PRO A 79 5.48 12.65 -28.83
CA PRO A 79 4.64 13.60 -28.08
C PRO A 79 3.89 12.97 -26.90
N GLN A 80 3.90 11.64 -26.77
CA GLN A 80 3.22 10.88 -25.71
C GLN A 80 4.18 10.32 -24.66
N GLU A 81 5.48 10.54 -24.83
CA GLU A 81 6.53 10.08 -23.92
C GLU A 81 6.78 11.14 -22.85
N SER A 82 7.01 10.71 -21.61
CA SER A 82 7.33 11.64 -20.53
C SER A 82 8.79 12.07 -20.61
N LEU A 83 9.02 13.38 -20.63
CA LEU A 83 10.37 13.95 -20.60
C LEU A 83 11.01 13.88 -19.21
N ALA A 84 10.22 13.73 -18.15
CA ALA A 84 10.67 13.75 -16.76
C ALA A 84 10.95 12.37 -16.18
N ARG A 85 10.48 11.30 -16.83
CA ARG A 85 10.57 9.93 -16.29
C ARG A 85 12.02 9.49 -16.21
N HIS A 86 12.53 9.30 -15.01
CA HIS A 86 13.89 8.84 -14.75
C HIS A 86 13.90 7.83 -13.59
N LYS A 87 14.47 6.64 -13.83
CA LYS A 87 14.53 5.53 -12.86
C LYS A 87 13.18 5.26 -12.17
N PHE A 88 12.10 5.31 -12.94
CA PHE A 88 10.74 5.13 -12.48
C PHE A 88 10.12 3.97 -13.26
N MET A 89 10.05 2.81 -12.60
CA MET A 89 9.68 1.54 -13.23
C MET A 89 8.16 1.44 -13.41
N ASP A 90 7.74 0.68 -14.42
CA ASP A 90 6.31 0.46 -14.72
C ASP A 90 5.58 -0.19 -13.54
N GLU A 91 6.27 -1.05 -12.79
CA GLU A 91 5.74 -1.67 -11.57
C GLU A 91 5.47 -0.63 -10.48
N THR A 92 6.38 0.33 -10.32
CA THR A 92 6.22 1.47 -9.39
C THR A 92 5.05 2.35 -9.80
N GLU A 93 4.97 2.71 -11.07
CA GLU A 93 3.84 3.46 -11.64
C GLU A 93 2.50 2.74 -11.41
N ALA A 94 2.45 1.42 -11.62
CA ALA A 94 1.25 0.62 -11.41
C ALA A 94 0.85 0.56 -9.93
N ALA A 95 1.81 0.37 -9.02
CA ALA A 95 1.55 0.31 -7.58
C ALA A 95 1.02 1.64 -7.02
N ILE A 96 1.54 2.79 -7.50
CA ILE A 96 0.99 4.10 -7.13
C ILE A 96 -0.44 4.26 -7.66
N ASN A 97 -0.74 3.79 -8.87
CA ASN A 97 -2.12 3.80 -9.39
C ASN A 97 -3.07 2.91 -8.57
N GLU A 98 -2.60 1.78 -8.05
CA GLU A 98 -3.38 0.96 -7.10
C GLU A 98 -3.65 1.74 -5.81
N GLN A 99 -2.63 2.39 -5.22
CA GLN A 99 -2.81 3.16 -3.99
C GLN A 99 -3.76 4.34 -4.19
N ILE A 100 -3.68 5.06 -5.32
CA ILE A 100 -4.65 6.12 -5.68
C ILE A 100 -6.08 5.57 -5.61
N ASN A 101 -6.31 4.36 -6.14
CA ASN A 101 -7.62 3.75 -6.11
C ASN A 101 -8.04 3.31 -4.69
N VAL A 102 -7.09 2.84 -3.86
CA VAL A 102 -7.35 2.55 -2.44
C VAL A 102 -7.88 3.78 -1.73
N GLU A 103 -7.18 4.92 -1.81
CA GLU A 103 -7.59 6.14 -1.11
C GLU A 103 -8.94 6.67 -1.63
N TYR A 104 -9.18 6.62 -2.94
CA TYR A 104 -10.48 6.99 -3.51
C TYR A 104 -11.63 6.08 -3.02
N ASN A 105 -11.41 4.78 -2.89
CA ASN A 105 -12.44 3.87 -2.37
C ASN A 105 -12.72 4.14 -0.89
N VAL A 106 -11.69 4.40 -0.08
CA VAL A 106 -11.86 4.72 1.35
C VAL A 106 -12.57 6.07 1.51
N SER A 107 -12.19 7.08 0.72
CA SER A 107 -12.91 8.36 0.62
C SER A 107 -14.40 8.15 0.36
N TYR A 108 -14.76 7.26 -0.58
CA TYR A 108 -16.15 6.99 -0.93
C TYR A 108 -16.90 6.20 0.15
N VAL A 109 -16.23 5.29 0.86
CA VAL A 109 -16.80 4.61 2.04
C VAL A 109 -17.06 5.59 3.17
N TYR A 110 -16.12 6.50 3.46
CA TYR A 110 -16.36 7.57 4.44
C TYR A 110 -17.50 8.51 4.05
N HIS A 111 -17.65 8.79 2.76
CA HIS A 111 -18.79 9.55 2.28
C HIS A 111 -20.12 8.84 2.53
N SER A 112 -20.15 7.51 2.38
CA SER A 112 -21.33 6.69 2.68
C SER A 112 -21.66 6.68 4.17
N LEU A 113 -20.64 6.59 5.03
CA LEU A 113 -20.79 6.72 6.49
C LEU A 113 -21.36 8.09 6.87
N TYR A 114 -20.83 9.17 6.28
CA TYR A 114 -21.41 10.51 6.42
C TYR A 114 -22.90 10.52 6.06
N ALA A 115 -23.25 10.02 4.88
CA ALA A 115 -24.64 10.01 4.41
C ALA A 115 -25.59 9.20 5.31
N TYR A 116 -25.09 8.18 6.01
CA TYR A 116 -25.85 7.44 7.01
C TYR A 116 -26.06 8.24 8.31
N PHE A 117 -25.00 8.81 8.88
CA PHE A 117 -25.10 9.53 10.15
C PHE A 117 -25.80 10.90 10.05
N ASP A 118 -25.85 11.49 8.86
CA ASP A 118 -26.58 12.73 8.57
C ASP A 118 -28.10 12.55 8.41
N ARG A 119 -28.60 11.30 8.44
CA ARG A 119 -30.04 11.03 8.39
C ARG A 119 -30.75 11.56 9.64
N ASP A 120 -31.94 12.12 9.47
CA ASP A 120 -32.73 12.71 10.57
C ASP A 120 -33.09 11.70 11.68
N ASN A 121 -33.22 10.42 11.33
CA ASN A 121 -33.56 9.34 12.24
C ASN A 121 -32.33 8.69 12.91
N VAL A 122 -31.11 9.09 12.53
CA VAL A 122 -29.85 8.70 13.20
C VAL A 122 -29.32 9.87 14.02
N ALA A 123 -29.23 11.06 13.41
CA ALA A 123 -28.97 12.35 14.06
C ALA A 123 -27.68 12.44 14.92
N LEU A 124 -26.61 11.76 14.51
CA LEU A 124 -25.29 11.84 15.15
C LEU A 124 -24.39 12.80 14.35
N LYS A 125 -24.53 14.10 14.63
CA LYS A 125 -23.94 15.18 13.81
C LYS A 125 -22.43 15.26 13.92
N GLY A 126 -21.87 14.91 15.08
CA GLY A 126 -20.42 14.83 15.27
C GLY A 126 -19.79 13.76 14.40
N LEU A 127 -20.37 12.55 14.38
CA LEU A 127 -19.93 11.46 13.50
C LEU A 127 -20.16 11.80 12.03
N ALA A 128 -21.29 12.41 11.67
CA ALA A 128 -21.54 12.86 10.31
C ALA A 128 -20.46 13.85 9.84
N LYS A 129 -20.14 14.86 10.65
CA LYS A 129 -19.06 15.82 10.36
C LYS A 129 -17.71 15.12 10.24
N PHE A 130 -17.37 14.26 11.21
CA PHE A 130 -16.10 13.53 11.20
C PHE A 130 -15.92 12.72 9.92
N PHE A 131 -16.89 11.91 9.51
CA PHE A 131 -16.77 11.10 8.30
C PHE A 131 -16.80 11.93 7.01
N LYS A 132 -17.47 13.08 7.02
CA LYS A 132 -17.42 14.01 5.90
C LYS A 132 -16.01 14.59 5.72
N ASP A 133 -15.40 15.01 6.82
CA ASP A 133 -14.03 15.54 6.81
C ASP A 133 -13.02 14.44 6.44
N SER A 134 -13.15 13.23 6.99
CA SER A 134 -12.31 12.08 6.61
C SER A 134 -12.46 11.69 5.14
N SER A 135 -13.68 11.74 4.59
CA SER A 135 -13.89 11.51 3.15
C SER A 135 -13.10 12.51 2.29
N GLN A 136 -13.07 13.78 2.71
CA GLN A 136 -12.31 14.82 2.02
C GLN A 136 -10.79 14.62 2.17
N GLU A 137 -10.32 14.28 3.38
CA GLU A 137 -8.91 13.99 3.67
C GLU A 137 -8.37 12.83 2.81
N GLU A 138 -9.11 11.71 2.72
CA GLU A 138 -8.69 10.57 1.88
C GLU A 138 -8.68 10.91 0.38
N ARG A 139 -9.58 11.79 -0.06
CA ARG A 139 -9.52 12.29 -1.43
C ARG A 139 -8.27 13.13 -1.67
N GLU A 140 -7.88 13.95 -0.70
CA GLU A 140 -6.63 14.72 -0.76
C GLU A 140 -5.40 13.80 -0.76
N HIS A 141 -5.44 12.66 -0.05
CA HIS A 141 -4.41 11.62 -0.14
C HIS A 141 -4.31 11.05 -1.57
N ALA A 142 -5.43 10.68 -2.19
CA ALA A 142 -5.46 10.23 -3.58
C ALA A 142 -4.86 11.28 -4.53
N GLU A 143 -5.26 12.55 -4.38
CA GLU A 143 -4.80 13.67 -5.21
C GLU A 143 -3.28 13.93 -5.01
N ARG A 144 -2.74 13.77 -3.80
CA ARG A 144 -1.29 13.83 -3.54
C ARG A 144 -0.53 12.73 -4.29
N PHE A 145 -1.02 11.48 -4.28
CA PHE A 145 -0.42 10.41 -5.08
C PHE A 145 -0.52 10.65 -6.59
N MET A 146 -1.64 11.21 -7.07
CA MET A 146 -1.79 11.61 -8.48
C MET A 146 -0.78 12.68 -8.89
N GLY A 147 -0.61 13.70 -8.03
CA GLY A 147 0.39 14.75 -8.23
C GLY A 147 1.80 14.17 -8.31
N TYR A 148 2.13 13.27 -7.37
CA TYR A 148 3.42 12.59 -7.35
C TYR A 148 3.66 11.70 -8.58
N GLN A 149 2.66 10.91 -8.99
CA GLN A 149 2.72 10.08 -10.21
C GLN A 149 3.11 10.92 -11.44
N ASN A 150 2.44 12.05 -11.63
CA ASN A 150 2.72 12.96 -12.75
C ASN A 150 4.10 13.63 -12.61
N MET A 151 4.50 14.02 -11.39
CA MET A 151 5.82 14.60 -11.11
C MET A 151 6.96 13.63 -11.50
N ARG A 152 6.78 12.33 -11.27
CA ARG A 152 7.75 11.28 -11.65
C ARG A 152 7.68 10.87 -13.12
N GLY A 153 6.80 11.49 -13.90
CA GLY A 153 6.63 11.19 -15.31
C GLY A 153 5.83 9.91 -15.59
N GLY A 154 5.11 9.40 -14.58
CA GLY A 154 4.09 8.38 -14.76
C GLY A 154 2.78 8.95 -15.28
N LYS A 155 1.85 8.05 -15.57
CA LYS A 155 0.49 8.36 -16.05
C LYS A 155 -0.50 7.85 -15.03
N VAL A 156 -1.31 8.76 -14.50
CA VAL A 156 -2.45 8.41 -13.65
C VAL A 156 -3.46 7.60 -14.46
N LYS A 157 -3.90 6.47 -13.90
CA LYS A 157 -4.95 5.60 -14.43
C LYS A 157 -6.01 5.38 -13.36
N LEU A 158 -7.01 6.27 -13.31
CA LEU A 158 -8.12 6.12 -12.38
C LEU A 158 -8.91 4.84 -12.69
N GLN A 159 -9.21 4.08 -11.66
CA GLN A 159 -9.94 2.81 -11.74
C GLN A 159 -11.38 2.97 -11.24
N SER A 160 -12.17 1.92 -11.36
CA SER A 160 -13.53 1.88 -10.83
C SER A 160 -13.54 1.90 -9.30
N ILE A 161 -14.45 2.69 -8.73
CA ILE A 161 -14.78 2.68 -7.30
C ILE A 161 -15.98 1.75 -7.10
N VAL A 162 -15.88 0.83 -6.15
CA VAL A 162 -16.98 -0.10 -5.86
C VAL A 162 -18.09 0.59 -5.05
N MET A 163 -19.33 0.14 -5.23
CA MET A 163 -20.45 0.64 -4.45
C MET A 163 -20.25 0.31 -2.95
N PRO A 164 -20.21 1.31 -2.05
CA PRO A 164 -20.02 1.07 -0.63
C PRO A 164 -21.33 0.56 0.01
N LEU A 165 -21.21 0.00 1.22
CA LEU A 165 -22.37 -0.26 2.07
C LEU A 165 -23.06 1.07 2.43
N THR A 166 -24.39 1.04 2.60
CA THR A 166 -25.20 2.24 2.89
C THR A 166 -25.90 2.19 4.25
N GLU A 167 -25.97 1.01 4.86
CA GLU A 167 -26.57 0.79 6.18
C GLU A 167 -25.47 0.35 7.16
N PHE A 168 -25.46 0.98 8.33
CA PHE A 168 -24.45 0.76 9.37
C PHE A 168 -25.09 0.54 10.74
N ASP A 169 -26.39 0.22 10.79
CA ASP A 169 -27.06 -0.16 12.01
C ASP A 169 -26.50 -1.50 12.53
N HIS A 170 -26.36 -1.61 13.85
CA HIS A 170 -25.85 -2.83 14.46
C HIS A 170 -26.52 -3.07 15.81
N PRO A 171 -27.29 -4.17 16.00
CA PRO A 171 -28.13 -4.36 17.18
C PRO A 171 -27.30 -4.49 18.48
N GLU A 172 -26.20 -5.23 18.43
CA GLU A 172 -25.36 -5.46 19.61
C GLU A 172 -24.48 -4.26 19.94
N LYS A 173 -23.75 -3.70 18.96
CA LYS A 173 -22.76 -2.64 19.16
C LYS A 173 -23.36 -1.24 19.21
N GLY A 174 -24.48 -1.01 18.52
CA GLY A 174 -24.90 0.32 18.12
C GLY A 174 -24.15 0.76 16.85
N ASP A 175 -24.77 1.67 16.10
CA ASP A 175 -24.24 2.19 14.84
C ASP A 175 -22.91 2.94 15.00
N ALA A 176 -22.78 3.84 15.98
CA ALA A 176 -21.57 4.63 16.19
C ALA A 176 -20.33 3.77 16.47
N LEU A 177 -20.45 2.79 17.37
CA LEU A 177 -19.34 1.87 17.67
C LEU A 177 -19.04 0.97 16.48
N HIS A 178 -20.05 0.47 15.79
CA HIS A 178 -19.85 -0.36 14.60
C HIS A 178 -19.10 0.42 13.50
N ALA A 179 -19.50 1.65 13.22
CA ALA A 179 -18.85 2.52 12.24
C ALA A 179 -17.41 2.88 12.61
N MET A 180 -17.13 3.19 13.87
CA MET A 180 -15.75 3.50 14.30
C MET A 180 -14.85 2.26 14.28
N GLU A 181 -15.37 1.07 14.57
CA GLU A 181 -14.62 -0.18 14.37
C GLU A 181 -14.35 -0.47 12.90
N LEU A 182 -15.33 -0.21 12.02
CA LEU A 182 -15.16 -0.32 10.58
C LEU A 182 -14.09 0.66 10.07
N ALA A 183 -14.15 1.92 10.48
CA ALA A 183 -13.15 2.93 10.17
C ALA A 183 -11.74 2.50 10.63
N LEU A 184 -11.61 2.00 11.86
CA LEU A 184 -10.34 1.48 12.37
C LEU A 184 -9.80 0.32 11.53
N SER A 185 -10.68 -0.57 11.06
CA SER A 185 -10.29 -1.67 10.17
C SER A 185 -9.87 -1.17 8.79
N LEU A 186 -10.54 -0.16 8.25
CA LEU A 186 -10.17 0.47 6.98
C LEU A 186 -8.80 1.14 7.07
N GLU A 187 -8.53 1.93 8.10
CA GLU A 187 -7.21 2.59 8.25
C GLU A 187 -6.05 1.59 8.38
N LYS A 188 -6.29 0.48 9.07
CA LYS A 188 -5.30 -0.61 9.15
C LYS A 188 -5.07 -1.26 7.78
N LEU A 189 -6.12 -1.45 6.99
CA LEU A 189 -6.01 -1.99 5.65
C LEU A 189 -5.29 -1.01 4.70
N VAL A 190 -5.57 0.29 4.79
CA VAL A 190 -4.83 1.33 4.04
C VAL A 190 -3.37 1.29 4.42
N ASN A 191 -3.04 1.17 5.71
CA ASN A 191 -1.66 1.04 6.15
C ASN A 191 -0.97 -0.20 5.58
N GLU A 192 -1.64 -1.36 5.55
CA GLU A 192 -1.10 -2.57 4.90
C GLU A 192 -0.83 -2.34 3.40
N LYS A 193 -1.70 -1.58 2.72
CA LYS A 193 -1.53 -1.20 1.31
C LYS A 193 -0.36 -0.22 1.11
N LEU A 194 -0.18 0.76 1.99
CA LEU A 194 0.98 1.66 1.99
C LEU A 194 2.29 0.90 2.21
N LEU A 195 2.32 -0.05 3.15
CA LEU A 195 3.48 -0.91 3.39
C LEU A 195 3.80 -1.79 2.18
N HIS A 196 2.77 -2.29 1.48
CA HIS A 196 2.97 -3.00 0.22
C HIS A 196 3.59 -2.08 -0.85
N LEU A 197 3.06 -0.86 -1.03
CA LEU A 197 3.64 0.13 -1.95
C LEU A 197 5.10 0.45 -1.60
N TYR A 198 5.42 0.59 -0.30
CA TYR A 198 6.79 0.78 0.18
C TYR A 198 7.69 -0.37 -0.23
N SER A 199 7.25 -1.63 -0.06
CA SER A 199 8.03 -2.80 -0.46
C SER A 199 8.31 -2.85 -1.97
N VAL A 200 7.39 -2.36 -2.81
CA VAL A 200 7.59 -2.22 -4.26
C VAL A 200 8.66 -1.16 -4.53
N ALA A 201 8.61 -0.02 -3.84
CA ALA A 201 9.61 1.04 -3.96
C ALA A 201 11.01 0.53 -3.59
N GLU A 202 11.15 -0.20 -2.48
CA GLU A 202 12.43 -0.80 -2.06
C GLU A 202 12.96 -1.80 -3.09
N ARG A 203 12.12 -2.74 -3.53
CA ARG A 203 12.53 -3.79 -4.49
C ARG A 203 12.89 -3.21 -5.86
N THR A 204 12.25 -2.13 -6.27
CA THR A 204 12.58 -1.40 -7.50
C THR A 204 13.72 -0.39 -7.32
N ASN A 205 14.28 -0.29 -6.10
CA ASN A 205 15.34 0.64 -5.72
C ASN A 205 14.97 2.12 -6.01
N ASP A 206 13.70 2.49 -5.83
CA ASP A 206 13.20 3.85 -5.95
C ASP A 206 13.23 4.57 -4.59
N VAL A 207 14.42 5.07 -4.26
CA VAL A 207 14.73 5.74 -2.98
C VAL A 207 13.87 6.99 -2.75
N GLN A 208 13.47 7.69 -3.82
CA GLN A 208 12.68 8.91 -3.66
C GLN A 208 11.21 8.59 -3.40
N LEU A 209 10.70 7.47 -3.93
CA LEU A 209 9.38 6.99 -3.58
C LEU A 209 9.29 6.50 -2.13
N THR A 210 10.31 5.82 -1.61
CA THR A 210 10.30 5.43 -0.18
C THR A 210 10.20 6.64 0.74
N ASP A 211 10.97 7.70 0.47
CA ASP A 211 10.92 8.97 1.23
C ASP A 211 9.55 9.66 1.12
N PHE A 212 8.94 9.65 -0.07
CA PHE A 212 7.59 10.20 -0.26
C PHE A 212 6.53 9.44 0.55
N ILE A 213 6.61 8.10 0.61
CA ILE A 213 5.65 7.26 1.33
C ILE A 213 5.80 7.40 2.86
N ASP A 214 7.01 7.67 3.37
CA ASP A 214 7.25 7.82 4.81
C ASP A 214 6.34 8.88 5.47
N GLY A 215 6.00 9.95 4.74
CA GLY A 215 5.03 10.94 5.19
C GLY A 215 3.64 10.34 5.45
N PHE A 216 3.14 9.53 4.52
CA PHE A 216 1.84 8.84 4.65
C PHE A 216 1.86 7.78 5.74
N LEU A 217 2.95 7.01 5.88
CA LEU A 217 3.07 6.00 6.95
C LEU A 217 2.99 6.64 8.34
N LYS A 218 3.59 7.83 8.52
CA LYS A 218 3.49 8.56 9.77
C LYS A 218 2.05 9.04 10.04
N GLU A 219 1.43 9.68 9.05
CA GLU A 219 0.03 10.15 9.12
C GLU A 219 -0.91 8.98 9.47
N GLN A 220 -0.68 7.81 8.85
CA GLN A 220 -1.50 6.61 9.06
C GLN A 220 -1.42 6.05 10.49
N VAL A 221 -0.23 6.04 11.10
CA VAL A 221 -0.07 5.61 12.50
C VAL A 221 -0.84 6.53 13.45
N GLU A 222 -0.82 7.84 13.18
CA GLU A 222 -1.56 8.84 13.96
C GLU A 222 -3.09 8.66 13.80
N ALA A 223 -3.56 8.44 12.56
CA ALA A 223 -4.96 8.16 12.26
C ALA A 223 -5.48 6.89 12.96
N ILE A 224 -4.73 5.77 12.86
CA ILE A 224 -5.07 4.50 13.52
C ILE A 224 -5.19 4.69 15.04
N LYS A 225 -4.26 5.42 15.67
CA LYS A 225 -4.31 5.71 17.10
C LYS A 225 -5.54 6.53 17.47
N LYS A 226 -5.82 7.59 16.72
CA LYS A 226 -6.98 8.48 16.94
C LYS A 226 -8.29 7.70 16.90
N ILE A 227 -8.50 6.87 15.88
CA ILE A 227 -9.75 6.09 15.76
C ILE A 227 -9.81 4.98 16.82
N ALA A 228 -8.68 4.36 17.17
CA ALA A 228 -8.64 3.38 18.27
C ALA A 228 -9.06 4.00 19.62
N GLU A 229 -8.68 5.26 19.88
CA GLU A 229 -9.12 6.00 21.06
C GLU A 229 -10.63 6.28 21.02
N TYR A 230 -11.21 6.58 19.86
CA TYR A 230 -12.66 6.72 19.70
C TYR A 230 -13.41 5.41 19.95
N VAL A 231 -12.92 4.29 19.41
CA VAL A 231 -13.47 2.96 19.69
C VAL A 231 -13.43 2.66 21.19
N ALA A 232 -12.32 2.94 21.86
CA ALA A 232 -12.18 2.74 23.30
C ALA A 232 -13.15 3.62 24.12
N GLN A 233 -13.36 4.87 23.71
CA GLN A 233 -14.29 5.79 24.35
C GLN A 233 -15.74 5.34 24.17
N LEU A 234 -16.15 4.99 22.95
CA LEU A 234 -17.50 4.48 22.66
C LEU A 234 -17.82 3.21 23.44
N ARG A 235 -16.88 2.27 23.54
CA ARG A 235 -17.01 1.08 24.40
C ARG A 235 -17.17 1.44 25.89
N ARG A 236 -16.48 2.48 26.35
CA ARG A 236 -16.53 2.93 27.76
C ARG A 236 -17.85 3.61 28.10
N VAL A 237 -18.36 4.49 27.23
CA VAL A 237 -19.58 5.26 27.50
C VAL A 237 -20.85 4.48 27.20
N GLY A 238 -20.77 3.46 26.34
CA GLY A 238 -21.89 2.61 25.97
C GLY A 238 -22.93 3.31 25.07
N LYS A 239 -24.03 2.60 24.80
CA LYS A 239 -25.11 3.02 23.92
C LYS A 239 -25.99 4.12 24.55
N GLY A 240 -26.82 4.78 23.74
CA GLY A 240 -27.78 5.78 24.21
C GLY A 240 -27.10 7.08 24.61
N HIS A 241 -27.32 7.55 25.84
CA HIS A 241 -26.80 8.85 26.30
C HIS A 241 -25.27 8.96 26.19
N GLY A 242 -24.53 7.86 26.43
CA GLY A 242 -23.08 7.84 26.30
C GLY A 242 -22.60 8.12 24.88
N THR A 243 -23.19 7.44 23.89
CA THR A 243 -22.92 7.66 22.46
C THR A 243 -23.28 9.08 22.03
N TRP A 244 -24.44 9.59 22.47
CA TRP A 244 -24.85 10.97 22.19
C TRP A 244 -23.84 11.98 22.75
N HIS A 245 -23.39 11.82 23.99
CA HIS A 245 -22.40 12.74 24.58
C HIS A 245 -21.04 12.66 23.87
N PHE A 246 -20.61 11.46 23.47
CA PHE A 246 -19.43 11.29 22.62
C PHE A 246 -19.58 12.04 21.29
N ASP A 247 -20.73 11.92 20.62
CA ASP A 247 -21.02 12.63 19.36
C ASP A 247 -20.94 14.16 19.53
N GLN A 248 -21.50 14.69 20.62
CA GLN A 248 -21.39 16.11 20.95
C GLN A 248 -19.94 16.56 21.15
N ALA A 249 -19.09 15.73 21.75
CA ALA A 249 -17.67 16.02 21.93
C ALA A 249 -16.89 15.97 20.61
N LEU A 250 -17.31 15.14 19.66
CA LEU A 250 -16.71 15.05 18.32
C LEU A 250 -17.09 16.23 17.41
N LEU A 251 -18.23 16.87 17.69
CA LEU A 251 -18.73 18.03 16.96
C LEU A 251 -18.01 19.34 17.34
N ALA A 252 -17.47 19.42 18.56
CA ALA A 252 -16.83 20.60 19.15
C ALA A 252 -15.46 20.89 18.53
#